data_AF-A0A2S8FEH4-F1
#
_entry.id   AF-A0A2S8FEH4-F1
#
_cell.length_a   1.000
_cell.length_b   1.000
_cell.length_c   1.000
_cell.angle_alpha   90.00
_cell.angle_beta   90.00
_cell.angle_gamma   90.00
#
_symmetry.space_group_name_H-M   'P 1'
#
loop_
_entity.id
_entity.type
_entity.pdbx_description
1 polymer ?
#
loop_
_entity_poly.entity_id
_entity_poly.type
_entity_poly.pdbx_seq_one_letter_code
_entity_poly.pdbx_strand_id
1 'polypeptide(L)'
;MKIGNLFTKSILATLLFCSVSQAGWNEFWDRVHIDYARNKCWPSPFVEQDRASVRNYFATMTASGIRLQNTLGDHFFEPANNDIVLTPAGKLKVRQILMSAEDRRMIFVMRGLTEEETNVRIAAVQTAMQELVGNADATEVLVSPNQPIGRSADYIDDVYRRERATIPAPRLPSNADG
;
A
#
# COMPACT_ATOMS: atom_id res chain seq x y z
N MET A 1 72.80 -19.63 30.66
CA MET A 1 71.78 -18.54 30.64
C MET A 1 70.72 -18.88 29.59
N LYS A 2 69.42 -18.78 29.93
CA LYS A 2 68.24 -18.71 29.02
C LYS A 2 67.50 -19.98 28.50
N ILE A 3 67.49 -21.14 29.17
CA ILE A 3 66.56 -22.25 28.79
C ILE A 3 65.31 -22.32 29.69
N GLY A 4 65.46 -22.11 31.00
CA GLY A 4 64.32 -22.16 31.95
C GLY A 4 63.27 -21.07 31.76
N ASN A 5 63.66 -19.88 31.28
CA ASN A 5 62.76 -18.73 31.06
C ASN A 5 61.93 -18.82 29.77
N LEU A 6 62.31 -19.67 28.81
CA LEU A 6 61.56 -19.84 27.55
C LEU A 6 60.43 -20.85 27.71
N PHE A 7 60.64 -21.89 28.52
CA PHE A 7 59.62 -22.90 28.82
C PHE A 7 58.50 -22.34 29.71
N THR A 8 58.85 -21.57 30.75
CA THR A 8 57.85 -20.91 31.62
C THR A 8 57.05 -19.85 30.87
N LYS A 9 57.69 -19.06 30.00
CA LYS A 9 56.98 -18.08 29.16
C LYS A 9 56.05 -18.72 28.14
N SER A 10 56.44 -19.87 27.57
CA SER A 10 55.58 -20.61 26.64
C SER A 10 54.35 -21.19 27.34
N ILE A 11 54.51 -21.79 28.53
CA ILE A 11 53.39 -22.33 29.32
C ILE A 11 52.43 -21.22 29.76
N LEU A 12 52.97 -20.06 30.19
CA LEU A 12 52.14 -18.92 30.58
C LEU A 12 51.36 -18.34 29.37
N ALA A 13 51.98 -18.35 28.18
CA ALA A 13 51.31 -17.93 26.95
C ALA A 13 50.19 -18.89 26.55
N THR A 14 50.36 -20.21 26.65
CA THR A 14 49.28 -21.17 26.33
C THR A 14 48.11 -21.11 27.30
N LEU A 15 48.34 -20.81 28.58
CA LEU A 15 47.27 -20.61 29.56
C LEU A 15 46.47 -19.32 29.34
N LEU A 16 47.10 -18.27 28.78
CA LEU A 16 46.42 -17.01 28.42
C LEU A 16 45.57 -17.10 27.14
N PHE A 17 45.81 -18.11 26.28
CA PHE A 17 45.02 -18.36 25.07
C PHE A 17 43.92 -19.42 25.23
N CYS A 18 43.77 -20.01 26.43
CA CYS A 18 42.60 -20.83 26.75
C CYS A 18 41.38 -19.91 26.91
N SER A 19 40.68 -19.66 25.81
CA SER A 19 39.37 -19.04 25.81
C SER A 19 38.46 -19.85 26.75
N VAL A 20 37.92 -19.22 27.78
CA VAL A 20 36.93 -19.85 28.67
C VAL A 20 35.69 -20.14 27.82
N SER A 21 35.54 -21.38 27.35
CA SER A 21 34.30 -21.82 26.73
C SER A 21 33.28 -21.96 27.85
N GLN A 22 32.48 -20.93 28.07
CA GLN A 22 31.37 -20.99 29.00
C GLN A 22 30.29 -21.86 28.34
N ALA A 23 30.11 -23.08 28.84
CA ALA A 23 28.99 -23.93 28.46
C ALA A 23 27.73 -23.22 28.95
N GLY A 24 27.00 -22.56 28.05
CA GLY A 24 25.83 -21.74 28.34
C GLY A 24 24.63 -22.56 28.84
N TRP A 25 24.80 -23.22 29.98
CA TRP A 25 23.85 -24.14 30.59
C TRP A 25 22.62 -23.41 31.13
N ASN A 26 22.79 -22.19 31.63
CA ASN A 26 21.67 -21.36 32.05
C ASN A 26 20.85 -20.96 30.82
N GLU A 27 21.50 -20.50 29.76
CA GLU A 27 20.87 -20.15 28.49
C GLU A 27 20.17 -21.36 27.85
N PHE A 28 20.74 -22.56 28.00
CA PHE A 28 20.12 -23.80 27.55
C PHE A 28 18.82 -24.09 28.31
N TRP A 29 18.85 -24.10 29.64
CA TRP A 29 17.66 -24.39 30.44
C TRP A 29 16.59 -23.29 30.31
N ASP A 30 17.00 -22.03 30.18
CA ASP A 30 16.09 -20.92 29.88
C ASP A 30 15.37 -21.13 28.55
N ARG A 31 16.09 -21.54 27.50
CA ARG A 31 15.49 -21.88 26.20
C ARG A 31 14.53 -23.08 26.29
N VAL A 32 14.88 -24.12 27.04
CA VAL A 32 14.01 -25.29 27.25
C VAL A 32 12.70 -24.89 27.93
N HIS A 33 12.75 -24.01 28.95
CA HIS A 33 11.54 -23.51 29.61
C HIS A 33 10.66 -22.69 28.66
N ILE A 34 11.27 -21.82 27.85
CA ILE A 34 10.56 -21.03 26.83
C ILE A 34 9.90 -21.96 25.81
N ASP A 35 10.62 -22.96 25.32
CA ASP A 35 10.11 -23.91 24.33
C ASP A 35 8.97 -24.76 24.88
N TYR A 36 9.06 -25.21 26.13
CA TYR A 36 7.96 -25.92 26.80
C TYR A 36 6.71 -25.05 26.92
N ALA A 37 6.86 -23.79 27.37
CA ALA A 37 5.76 -22.84 27.46
C ALA A 37 5.13 -22.56 26.08
N ARG A 38 5.97 -22.43 25.04
CA ARG A 38 5.58 -22.22 23.64
C ARG A 38 4.80 -23.39 23.05
N ASN A 39 5.24 -24.62 23.31
CA ASN A 39 4.53 -25.82 22.86
C ASN A 39 3.17 -25.95 23.55
N LYS A 40 3.07 -25.58 24.83
CA LYS A 40 1.80 -25.59 25.56
C LYS A 40 0.79 -24.57 25.03
N CYS A 41 1.24 -23.45 24.48
CA CYS A 41 0.37 -22.44 23.88
C CYS A 41 0.15 -22.60 22.37
N TRP A 42 0.75 -23.62 21.74
CA TRP A 42 0.47 -23.95 20.35
C TRP A 42 -1.02 -24.30 20.17
N PRO A 43 -1.72 -23.74 19.16
CA PRO A 43 -1.21 -22.89 18.06
C PRO A 43 -1.40 -21.37 18.26
N SER A 44 -1.98 -20.94 19.39
CA SER A 44 -2.68 -19.67 19.50
C SER A 44 -1.85 -18.39 19.35
N PRO A 45 -0.53 -18.29 19.66
CA PRO A 45 0.19 -17.05 19.35
C PRO A 45 0.65 -16.99 17.87
N PHE A 46 0.96 -18.14 17.26
CA PHE A 46 1.50 -18.17 15.89
C PHE A 46 0.43 -17.89 14.85
N VAL A 47 -0.76 -18.46 15.03
CA VAL A 47 -1.89 -18.26 14.11
C VAL A 47 -2.39 -16.81 14.16
N GLU A 48 -2.38 -16.18 15.34
CA GLU A 48 -2.79 -14.79 15.47
C GLU A 48 -1.81 -13.84 14.78
N GLN A 49 -0.50 -14.05 14.99
CA GLN A 49 0.53 -13.26 14.31
C GLN A 49 0.44 -13.43 12.79
N ASP A 50 0.26 -14.65 12.31
CA ASP A 50 0.13 -14.92 10.87
C ASP A 50 -1.10 -14.24 10.28
N ARG A 51 -2.27 -14.38 10.92
CA ARG A 51 -3.51 -13.70 10.53
C ARG A 51 -3.36 -12.18 10.53
N ALA A 52 -2.69 -11.61 11.53
CA ALA A 52 -2.41 -10.18 11.60
C ALA A 52 -1.52 -9.74 10.43
N SER A 53 -0.49 -10.52 10.10
CA SER A 53 0.41 -10.22 8.98
C SER A 53 -0.34 -10.16 7.64
N VAL A 54 -1.20 -11.14 7.39
CA VAL A 54 -2.04 -11.23 6.17
C VAL A 54 -3.05 -10.09 6.13
N ARG A 55 -3.76 -9.82 7.23
CA ARG A 55 -4.73 -8.72 7.32
C ARG A 55 -4.07 -7.36 7.07
N ASN A 56 -2.89 -7.13 7.63
CA ASN A 56 -2.15 -5.89 7.44
C ASN A 56 -1.81 -5.67 5.96
N TYR A 57 -1.35 -6.72 5.27
CA TYR A 57 -1.06 -6.64 3.85
C TYR A 57 -2.31 -6.25 3.03
N PHE A 58 -3.44 -6.92 3.26
CA PHE A 58 -4.69 -6.59 2.58
C PHE A 58 -5.20 -5.18 2.92
N ALA A 59 -5.04 -4.72 4.16
CA ALA A 59 -5.39 -3.36 4.54
C ALA A 59 -4.55 -2.33 3.77
N THR A 60 -3.23 -2.55 3.64
CA THR A 60 -2.35 -1.68 2.86
C THR A 60 -2.69 -1.68 1.36
N MET A 61 -3.00 -2.85 0.79
CA MET A 61 -3.46 -2.94 -0.60
C MET A 61 -4.77 -2.20 -0.82
N THR A 62 -5.72 -2.36 0.10
CA THR A 62 -7.04 -1.70 0.04
C THR A 62 -6.88 -0.18 0.12
N ALA A 63 -6.10 0.31 1.09
CA ALA A 63 -5.81 1.74 1.22
C ALA A 63 -5.12 2.30 -0.03
N SER A 64 -4.21 1.54 -0.63
CA SER A 64 -3.54 1.94 -1.87
C SER A 64 -4.48 1.96 -3.07
N GLY A 65 -5.39 0.99 -3.17
CA GLY A 65 -6.45 0.96 -4.19
C GLY A 65 -7.43 2.12 -4.07
N ILE A 66 -7.84 2.46 -2.84
CA ILE A 66 -8.70 3.63 -2.57
C ILE A 66 -7.99 4.92 -2.98
N ARG A 67 -6.74 5.10 -2.56
CA ARG A 67 -5.91 6.25 -2.96
C ARG A 67 -5.78 6.36 -4.48
N LEU A 68 -5.49 5.25 -5.17
CA LEU A 68 -5.41 5.21 -6.63
C LEU A 68 -6.74 5.64 -7.27
N GLN A 69 -7.86 5.12 -6.78
CA GLN A 69 -9.19 5.43 -7.30
C GLN A 69 -9.59 6.89 -7.08
N ASN A 70 -9.14 7.49 -5.98
CA ASN A 70 -9.42 8.87 -5.61
C ASN A 70 -8.37 9.87 -6.11
N THR A 71 -7.38 9.42 -6.88
CA THR A 71 -6.38 10.29 -7.50
C THR A 71 -6.91 10.92 -8.77
N LEU A 72 -6.92 12.25 -8.81
CA LEU A 72 -7.19 13.06 -9.99
C LEU A 72 -5.90 13.24 -10.79
N GLY A 73 -5.82 12.55 -11.94
CA GLY A 73 -4.74 12.72 -12.92
C GLY A 73 -4.96 13.90 -13.87
N ASP A 74 -4.01 14.12 -14.78
CA ASP A 74 -3.97 15.28 -15.69
C ASP A 74 -5.25 15.47 -16.52
N HIS A 75 -5.87 14.37 -16.96
CA HIS A 75 -7.06 14.39 -17.82
C HIS A 75 -8.32 14.99 -17.16
N PHE A 76 -8.31 15.19 -15.83
CA PHE A 76 -9.40 15.88 -15.14
C PHE A 76 -9.23 17.40 -15.11
N PHE A 77 -8.08 17.90 -15.56
CA PHE A 77 -7.72 19.30 -15.58
C PHE A 77 -7.61 19.78 -17.03
N GLU A 78 -8.15 20.96 -17.29
CA GLU A 78 -8.04 21.63 -18.58
C GLU A 78 -7.49 23.05 -18.41
N PRO A 79 -6.60 23.50 -19.31
CA PRO A 79 -6.18 24.90 -19.33
C PRO A 79 -7.33 25.75 -19.86
N ALA A 80 -7.84 26.66 -19.03
CA ALA A 80 -8.87 27.63 -19.40
C ALA A 80 -8.42 29.04 -18.98
N ASN A 81 -8.28 29.94 -19.95
CA ASN A 81 -7.92 31.35 -19.72
C ASN A 81 -6.66 31.55 -18.84
N ASN A 82 -5.55 30.89 -19.19
CA ASN A 82 -4.27 30.87 -18.44
C ASN A 82 -4.31 30.19 -17.05
N ASP A 83 -5.47 29.76 -16.56
CA ASP A 83 -5.61 29.02 -15.32
C ASP A 83 -5.93 27.54 -15.59
N ILE A 84 -5.68 26.69 -14.59
CA ILE A 84 -6.03 25.27 -14.63
C ILE A 84 -7.37 25.08 -13.95
N VAL A 85 -8.37 24.59 -14.67
CA VAL A 85 -9.73 24.39 -14.17
C VAL A 85 -10.10 22.91 -14.23
N LEU A 86 -10.99 22.46 -13.34
CA LEU A 86 -11.55 21.11 -13.42
C LEU A 86 -12.53 20.99 -14.58
N THR A 87 -12.28 19.98 -15.42
CA THR A 87 -13.22 19.52 -16.45
C THR A 87 -14.55 19.07 -15.84
N PRO A 88 -15.63 18.98 -16.61
CA PRO A 88 -16.90 18.41 -16.15
C PRO A 88 -16.74 16.98 -15.59
N ALA A 89 -15.88 16.16 -16.19
CA ALA A 89 -15.56 14.83 -15.71
C ALA A 89 -14.86 14.87 -14.33
N GLY A 90 -13.95 15.82 -14.13
CA GLY A 90 -13.27 16.05 -12.86
C GLY A 90 -14.26 16.43 -11.75
N LYS A 91 -15.20 17.34 -12.04
CA LYS A 91 -16.25 17.73 -11.08
C LYS A 91 -17.13 16.54 -10.66
N LEU A 92 -17.52 15.70 -11.63
CA LEU A 92 -18.28 14.48 -11.34
C LEU A 92 -17.48 13.49 -10.50
N LYS A 93 -16.17 13.36 -10.74
CA LYS A 93 -15.29 12.51 -9.94
C LYS A 93 -15.18 12.99 -8.51
N VAL A 94 -15.00 14.30 -8.29
CA VAL A 94 -14.99 14.91 -6.94
C VAL A 94 -16.32 14.64 -6.24
N ARG A 95 -17.46 14.86 -6.91
CA ARG A 95 -18.78 14.52 -6.38
C ARG A 95 -18.89 13.05 -5.99
N GLN A 96 -18.40 12.13 -6.84
CA GLN A 96 -18.41 10.69 -6.55
C GLN A 96 -17.61 10.37 -5.28
N ILE A 97 -16.42 10.97 -5.10
CA ILE A 97 -15.60 10.78 -3.91
C ILE A 97 -16.32 11.28 -2.66
N LEU A 98 -16.93 12.47 -2.73
CA LEU A 98 -17.67 13.05 -1.61
C LEU A 98 -18.91 12.22 -1.22
N MET A 99 -19.56 11.59 -2.19
CA MET A 99 -20.70 10.68 -1.96
C MET A 99 -20.29 9.28 -1.49
N SER A 100 -19.00 8.96 -1.47
CA SER A 100 -18.51 7.65 -1.04
C SER A 100 -18.60 7.48 0.49
N ALA A 101 -18.22 6.29 0.98
CA ALA A 101 -18.19 6.00 2.42
C ALA A 101 -17.22 6.95 3.14
N GLU A 102 -17.59 7.38 4.35
CA GLU A 102 -16.88 8.43 5.10
C GLU A 102 -15.40 8.11 5.37
N ASP A 103 -15.08 6.83 5.59
CA ASP A 103 -13.71 6.31 5.77
C ASP A 103 -12.83 6.42 4.50
N ARG A 104 -13.41 6.82 3.36
CA ARG A 104 -12.75 6.81 2.03
C ARG A 104 -12.84 8.14 1.29
N ARG A 105 -13.33 9.20 1.95
CA ARG A 105 -13.43 10.55 1.38
C ARG A 105 -12.10 11.27 1.55
N MET A 106 -11.10 10.87 0.79
CA MET A 106 -9.84 11.63 0.65
C MET A 106 -9.63 11.88 -0.83
N ILE A 107 -9.36 13.12 -1.21
CA ILE A 107 -9.09 13.49 -2.59
C ILE A 107 -7.57 13.58 -2.77
N PHE A 108 -7.05 12.95 -3.82
CA PHE A 108 -5.65 13.03 -4.16
C PHE A 108 -5.49 13.78 -5.47
N VAL A 109 -4.56 14.73 -5.53
CA VAL A 109 -4.18 15.43 -6.76
C VAL A 109 -2.83 14.90 -7.22
N MET A 110 -2.74 14.53 -8.49
CA MET A 110 -1.46 14.11 -9.06
C MET A 110 -0.51 15.31 -9.16
N ARG A 111 0.71 15.14 -8.66
CA ARG A 111 1.79 16.13 -8.75
C ARG A 111 2.02 16.54 -10.22
N GLY A 112 1.99 17.85 -10.48
CA GLY A 112 2.33 18.42 -11.78
C GLY A 112 3.85 18.45 -12.04
N LEU A 113 4.28 19.04 -13.15
CA LEU A 113 5.71 19.20 -13.42
C LEU A 113 6.36 20.21 -12.46
N THR A 114 5.60 21.21 -12.03
CA THR A 114 6.04 22.22 -11.07
C THR A 114 5.17 22.21 -9.81
N GLU A 115 5.72 22.73 -8.72
CA GLU A 115 4.97 22.90 -7.46
C GLU A 115 3.86 23.95 -7.63
N GLU A 116 4.11 24.99 -8.41
CA GLU A 116 3.12 26.01 -8.79
C GLU A 116 1.91 25.36 -9.47
N GLU A 117 2.13 24.53 -10.49
CA GLU A 117 1.06 23.81 -11.19
C GLU A 117 0.26 22.92 -10.23
N THR A 118 0.95 22.24 -9.31
CA THR A 118 0.31 21.38 -8.31
C THR A 118 -0.59 22.21 -7.37
N ASN A 119 -0.13 23.39 -6.95
CA ASN A 119 -0.90 24.29 -6.09
C ASN A 119 -2.13 24.86 -6.82
N VAL A 120 -2.02 25.19 -8.12
CA VAL A 120 -3.19 25.61 -8.92
C VAL A 120 -4.21 24.47 -9.03
N ARG A 121 -3.77 23.22 -9.25
CA ARG A 121 -4.67 22.06 -9.29
C ARG A 121 -5.39 21.83 -7.97
N ILE A 122 -4.70 21.99 -6.83
CA ILE A 122 -5.32 21.90 -5.50
C ILE A 122 -6.37 22.99 -5.32
N ALA A 123 -6.04 24.23 -5.68
CA ALA A 123 -6.98 25.35 -5.60
C ALA A 123 -8.22 25.11 -6.48
N ALA A 124 -8.05 24.59 -7.69
CA ALA A 124 -9.16 24.26 -8.59
C ALA A 124 -10.10 23.20 -7.99
N VAL A 125 -9.55 22.19 -7.30
CA VAL A 125 -10.35 21.18 -6.59
C VAL A 125 -11.12 21.81 -5.42
N GLN A 126 -10.48 22.68 -4.65
CA GLN A 126 -11.13 23.40 -3.54
C GLN A 126 -12.28 24.29 -4.03
N THR A 127 -12.09 25.02 -5.14
CA THR A 127 -13.15 25.78 -5.79
C THR A 127 -14.30 24.88 -6.22
N ALA A 128 -14.01 23.72 -6.83
CA ALA A 128 -15.05 22.77 -7.21
C ALA A 128 -15.81 22.19 -6.00
N MET A 129 -15.13 21.95 -4.87
CA MET A 129 -15.80 21.53 -3.63
C MET A 129 -16.71 22.62 -3.06
N GLN A 130 -16.26 23.88 -3.09
CA GLN A 130 -17.06 25.03 -2.70
C GLN A 130 -18.33 25.14 -3.57
N GLU A 131 -18.23 24.91 -4.88
CA GLU A 131 -19.39 24.90 -5.78
C GLU A 131 -20.36 23.74 -5.52
N LEU A 132 -19.82 22.54 -5.24
CA LEU A 132 -20.62 21.32 -5.12
C LEU A 132 -21.32 21.16 -3.75
N VAL A 133 -20.63 21.52 -2.67
CA VAL A 133 -21.08 21.28 -1.28
C VAL A 133 -21.25 22.58 -0.49
N GLY A 134 -20.79 23.71 -1.02
CA GLY A 134 -20.77 24.97 -0.27
C GLY A 134 -19.66 25.04 0.78
N ASN A 135 -18.75 24.07 0.81
CA ASN A 135 -17.64 23.99 1.76
C ASN A 135 -16.36 23.50 1.05
N ALA A 136 -15.37 24.39 0.94
CA ALA A 136 -14.05 24.10 0.38
C ALA A 136 -13.23 23.11 1.24
N ASP A 137 -13.54 22.99 2.53
CA ASP A 137 -12.83 22.13 3.48
C ASP A 137 -13.65 20.87 3.83
N ALA A 138 -14.56 20.45 2.95
CA ALA A 138 -15.38 19.26 3.16
C ALA A 138 -14.56 17.96 3.24
N THR A 139 -13.36 17.94 2.65
CA THR A 139 -12.47 16.79 2.58
C THR A 139 -11.04 17.26 2.38
N GLU A 140 -10.08 16.54 2.98
CA GLU A 140 -8.66 16.81 2.80
C GLU A 140 -8.21 16.52 1.35
N VAL A 141 -7.48 17.48 0.78
CA VAL A 141 -6.87 17.38 -0.56
C VAL A 141 -5.38 17.16 -0.39
N LEU A 142 -4.91 15.97 -0.77
CA LEU A 142 -3.50 15.56 -0.63
C LEU A 142 -2.82 15.43 -1.99
N VAL A 143 -1.51 15.60 -2.03
CA VAL A 143 -0.72 15.37 -3.25
C VAL A 143 -0.29 13.91 -3.32
N SER A 144 -0.60 13.24 -4.44
CA SER A 144 -0.08 11.91 -4.74
C SER A 144 1.10 12.01 -5.71
N PRO A 145 2.26 11.38 -5.39
CA PRO A 145 3.37 11.27 -6.33
C PRO A 145 3.14 10.19 -7.40
N ASN A 146 2.14 9.31 -7.20
CA ASN A 146 1.91 8.17 -8.06
C ASN A 146 0.89 8.52 -9.14
N GLN A 147 1.29 8.34 -10.40
CA GLN A 147 0.36 8.42 -11.52
C GLN A 147 -0.54 7.18 -11.54
N PRO A 148 -1.87 7.35 -11.71
CA PRO A 148 -2.75 6.21 -11.86
C PRO A 148 -2.36 5.37 -13.07
N ILE A 149 -2.22 4.06 -12.88
CA ILE A 149 -1.90 3.15 -13.97
C ILE A 149 -3.05 3.18 -14.98
N GLY A 150 -2.81 3.80 -16.13
CA GLY A 150 -3.72 3.78 -17.26
C GLY A 150 -3.50 2.58 -18.19
N ARG A 151 -4.45 2.38 -19.08
CA ARG A 151 -4.33 1.54 -20.29
C ARG A 151 -4.72 2.40 -21.47
N SER A 152 -4.14 2.14 -22.65
CA SER A 152 -4.57 2.86 -23.85
C SER A 152 -6.03 2.54 -24.14
N ALA A 153 -6.79 3.56 -24.55
CA ALA A 153 -8.20 3.39 -24.91
C ALA A 153 -8.35 2.36 -26.04
N ASP A 154 -7.45 2.39 -27.02
CA ASP A 154 -7.43 1.45 -28.14
C ASP A 154 -7.34 0.00 -27.67
N TYR A 155 -6.41 -0.30 -26.76
CA TYR A 155 -6.26 -1.65 -26.20
C TYR A 155 -7.54 -2.11 -25.50
N ILE A 156 -8.17 -1.21 -24.74
CA ILE A 156 -9.39 -1.51 -23.99
C ILE A 156 -10.56 -1.77 -24.96
N ASP A 157 -10.75 -0.95 -26.00
CA ASP A 157 -11.77 -1.18 -27.03
C ASP A 157 -11.57 -2.52 -27.74
N ASP A 158 -10.32 -2.83 -28.07
CA ASP A 158 -9.92 -4.07 -28.70
C ASP A 158 -10.30 -5.31 -27.87
N VAL A 159 -10.07 -5.27 -26.56
CA VAL A 159 -10.46 -6.33 -25.63
C VAL A 159 -11.98 -6.46 -25.56
N TYR A 160 -12.70 -5.37 -25.36
CA TYR A 160 -14.17 -5.40 -25.27
C TYR A 160 -14.83 -5.82 -26.58
N ARG A 161 -14.24 -5.48 -27.72
CA ARG A 161 -14.71 -5.92 -29.04
C ARG A 161 -14.55 -7.43 -29.20
N ARG A 162 -13.39 -7.99 -28.82
CA ARG A 162 -13.15 -9.44 -28.83
C ARG A 162 -14.06 -10.17 -27.86
N GLU A 163 -14.23 -9.66 -26.65
CA GLU A 163 -15.15 -10.22 -25.65
C GLU A 163 -16.57 -10.28 -26.21
N ARG A 164 -17.11 -9.17 -26.72
CA ARG A 164 -18.44 -9.13 -27.34
C ARG A 164 -18.58 -10.11 -28.51
N ALA A 165 -17.54 -10.27 -29.32
CA ALA A 165 -17.53 -11.23 -30.42
C ALA A 165 -17.60 -12.70 -29.94
N THR A 166 -17.16 -13.00 -28.71
CA THR A 166 -17.21 -14.34 -28.13
C THR A 166 -18.51 -14.65 -27.38
N ILE A 167 -19.35 -13.65 -27.07
CA ILE A 167 -20.61 -13.85 -26.36
C ILE A 167 -21.60 -14.58 -27.28
N PRO A 168 -22.04 -15.80 -26.96
CA PRO A 168 -23.02 -16.52 -27.76
C PRO A 168 -24.37 -15.80 -27.72
N ALA A 169 -25.13 -15.89 -28.82
CA ALA A 169 -26.45 -15.29 -28.89
C ALA A 169 -27.35 -15.79 -27.74
N PRO A 170 -28.12 -14.90 -27.09
CA PRO A 170 -29.01 -15.27 -26.00
C PRO A 170 -30.02 -16.31 -26.51
N ARG A 171 -30.14 -17.43 -25.80
CA ARG A 171 -31.11 -18.48 -26.11
C ARG A 171 -32.33 -18.30 -25.22
N LEU A 172 -33.51 -18.24 -25.81
CA LEU A 172 -34.76 -18.35 -25.06
C LEU A 172 -34.92 -19.81 -24.59
N PRO A 173 -35.46 -20.04 -23.37
CA PRO A 173 -35.91 -21.38 -23.00
C PRO A 173 -36.98 -21.81 -24.01
N SER A 174 -36.99 -23.08 -24.42
CA SER A 174 -38.09 -23.58 -25.24
C SER A 174 -39.37 -23.39 -24.43
N ASN A 175 -40.39 -22.75 -25.00
CA ASN A 175 -41.73 -22.73 -24.41
C ASN A 175 -42.21 -24.18 -24.26
N ALA A 176 -41.96 -24.77 -23.10
CA ALA A 176 -42.68 -25.93 -22.62
C ALA A 176 -43.96 -25.34 -22.04
N ASP A 177 -45.04 -25.38 -22.83
CA ASP A 177 -46.43 -25.52 -22.40
C ASP A 177 -47.34 -25.22 -23.61
N GLY A 178 -47.80 -26.30 -24.24
CA GLY A 178 -48.86 -26.37 -25.23
C GLY A 178 -49.49 -27.75 -25.16
#